data_AF-A0AAD8MWH8-F1
#
_entry.id   AF-A0AAD8MWH8-F1
#
_cell.length_a   1.000
_cell.length_b   1.000
_cell.length_c   1.000
_cell.angle_alpha   90.00
_cell.angle_beta   90.00
_cell.angle_gamma   90.00
#
_symmetry.space_group_name_H-M   'P 1'
#
loop_
_entity.id
_entity.type
_entity.pdbx_description
1 polymer ?
#
loop_
_entity_poly.entity_id
_entity_poly.type
_entity_poly.pdbx_seq_one_letter_code
_entity_poly.pdbx_strand_id
1 'polypeptide(L)'
;MLKMQPLPCHFHFNQLLTSLVKVKQYAVVVSLVTDLCALSIPVSIITFNITINCCCHSNWADYAFLLLASTFKRGFVADVATYTTLIRGLVSQHKSAEARLFFTNLIKFRQVQPNVVTFNTMINGLCKTLVKVEEAMPAMLKVTLADIESDVNAGDNALERGNHEENHRLHGPGRNL
;
A
#
# COMPACT_ATOMS: atom_id res chain seq x y z
N MET A 1 4.85 16.95 -35.54
CA MET A 1 5.74 16.41 -34.48
C MET A 1 5.99 17.51 -33.46
N LEU A 2 5.32 17.50 -32.32
CA LEU A 2 5.54 18.50 -31.27
C LEU A 2 6.85 18.15 -30.54
N LYS A 3 7.95 18.82 -30.89
CA LYS A 3 9.16 18.83 -30.08
C LYS A 3 8.90 19.74 -28.88
N MET A 4 8.43 19.17 -27.78
CA MET A 4 8.49 19.85 -26.49
C MET A 4 9.88 19.65 -25.90
N GLN A 5 10.74 20.66 -26.06
CA GLN A 5 11.93 20.81 -25.24
C GLN A 5 11.97 22.21 -24.62
N PRO A 6 12.30 22.32 -23.32
CA PRO A 6 12.73 21.25 -22.44
C PRO A 6 11.55 20.39 -21.93
N LEU A 7 11.84 19.12 -21.61
CA LEU A 7 10.89 18.22 -20.95
C LEU A 7 10.45 18.90 -19.62
N PRO A 8 9.15 19.04 -19.33
CA PRO A 8 8.72 19.64 -18.07
C PRO A 8 9.35 18.87 -16.90
N CYS A 9 9.98 19.58 -15.97
CA CYS A 9 10.57 18.89 -14.81
C CYS A 9 9.48 18.14 -14.03
N HIS A 10 9.91 17.09 -13.33
CA HIS A 10 9.03 16.18 -12.59
C HIS A 10 8.02 16.90 -11.67
N PHE A 11 8.44 18.01 -11.07
CA PHE A 11 7.62 18.88 -10.24
C PHE A 11 6.46 19.53 -11.00
N HIS A 12 6.73 20.17 -12.15
CA HIS A 12 5.69 20.83 -12.95
C HIS A 12 4.67 19.82 -13.49
N PHE A 13 5.12 18.61 -13.80
CA PHE A 13 4.23 17.54 -14.25
C PHE A 13 3.27 17.09 -13.14
N ASN A 14 3.77 16.82 -11.94
CA ASN A 14 2.92 16.47 -10.80
C ASN A 14 1.99 17.62 -10.38
N GLN A 15 2.43 18.88 -10.53
CA GLN A 15 1.58 20.04 -10.31
C GLN A 15 0.43 20.12 -11.32
N LEU A 16 0.70 19.86 -12.61
CA LEU A 16 -0.33 19.76 -13.65
C LEU A 16 -1.30 18.61 -13.35
N LEU A 17 -0.79 17.42 -12.99
CA LEU A 17 -1.66 16.30 -12.63
C LEU A 17 -2.55 16.65 -11.43
N THR A 18 -1.97 17.31 -10.42
CA THR A 18 -2.72 17.73 -9.22
C THR A 18 -3.78 18.78 -9.55
N SER A 19 -3.52 19.71 -10.48
CA SER A 19 -4.53 20.68 -10.92
C SER A 19 -5.67 20.00 -11.68
N LEU A 20 -5.37 19.04 -12.55
CA LEU A 20 -6.36 18.23 -13.27
C LEU A 20 -7.23 17.39 -12.31
N VAL A 21 -6.64 16.82 -11.26
CA VAL A 21 -7.37 16.13 -10.19
C VAL A 21 -8.36 17.07 -9.50
N LYS A 22 -7.95 18.32 -9.21
CA LYS A 22 -8.82 19.32 -8.55
C LYS A 22 -10.04 19.69 -9.40
N VAL A 23 -9.87 19.75 -10.73
CA VAL A 23 -10.99 19.96 -11.66
C VAL A 23 -11.72 18.65 -12.04
N LYS A 24 -11.43 17.54 -11.35
CA LYS A 24 -12.03 16.21 -11.54
C LYS A 24 -11.87 15.64 -12.95
N GLN A 25 -10.85 16.07 -13.69
CA GLN A 25 -10.52 15.52 -15.01
C GLN A 25 -9.68 14.25 -14.89
N TYR A 26 -10.24 13.24 -14.23
CA TYR A 26 -9.54 11.98 -13.92
C TYR A 26 -9.15 11.19 -15.18
N ALA A 27 -10.05 11.15 -16.18
CA ALA A 27 -9.77 10.46 -17.45
C ALA A 27 -8.57 11.07 -18.20
N VAL A 28 -8.45 12.41 -18.19
CA VAL A 28 -7.33 13.12 -18.81
C VAL A 28 -6.02 12.79 -18.09
N VAL A 29 -6.03 12.77 -16.76
CA VAL A 29 -4.86 12.35 -15.97
C VAL A 29 -4.40 10.94 -16.35
N VAL A 30 -5.34 10.00 -16.45
CA VAL A 30 -5.03 8.60 -16.81
C VAL A 30 -4.47 8.49 -18.22
N SER A 31 -5.08 9.15 -19.21
CA SER A 31 -4.58 9.18 -20.59
C SER A 31 -3.18 9.75 -20.66
N LEU A 32 -2.95 10.91 -20.03
CA LEU A 32 -1.66 11.59 -20.06
C LEU A 32 -0.55 10.73 -19.47
N VAL A 33 -0.79 10.08 -18.33
CA VAL A 33 0.21 9.19 -17.70
C VAL A 33 0.44 7.92 -18.53
N THR A 34 -0.60 7.41 -19.20
CA THR A 34 -0.48 6.28 -20.14
C THR A 34 0.43 6.66 -21.31
N ASP A 35 0.23 7.83 -21.90
CA ASP A 35 1.04 8.35 -22.99
C ASP A 35 2.49 8.57 -22.56
N LEU A 36 2.73 9.13 -21.37
CA LEU A 36 4.09 9.25 -20.83
C LEU A 36 4.78 7.89 -20.70
N CYS A 37 4.06 6.88 -20.22
CA CYS A 37 4.60 5.53 -20.10
C CYS A 37 4.92 4.92 -21.47
N ALA A 38 4.06 5.13 -22.47
CA ALA A 38 4.27 4.65 -23.84
C ALA A 38 5.47 5.34 -24.52
N LEU A 39 5.68 6.63 -24.23
CA LEU A 39 6.82 7.41 -24.72
C LEU A 39 8.11 7.19 -23.94
N SER A 40 8.12 6.26 -22.97
CA SER A 40 9.26 5.99 -22.08
C SER A 40 9.76 7.22 -21.32
N ILE A 41 8.88 8.18 -21.03
CA ILE A 41 9.19 9.35 -20.23
C ILE A 41 9.25 8.92 -18.75
N PRO A 42 10.30 9.29 -18.00
CA PRO A 42 10.42 8.95 -16.58
C PRO A 42 9.24 9.49 -15.76
N VAL A 43 8.56 8.59 -15.05
CA VAL A 43 7.51 8.89 -14.08
C VAL A 43 7.95 8.45 -12.68
N SER A 44 7.32 8.99 -11.64
CA SER A 44 7.62 8.61 -10.25
C SER A 44 6.48 7.87 -9.58
N ILE A 45 6.75 7.37 -8.37
CA ILE A 45 5.71 6.89 -7.46
C ILE A 45 4.60 7.92 -7.18
N ILE A 46 4.91 9.21 -7.07
CA ILE A 46 3.90 10.27 -6.86
C ILE A 46 2.91 10.29 -8.04
N THR A 47 3.42 10.15 -9.26
CA THR A 47 2.63 10.09 -10.49
C THR A 47 1.66 8.90 -10.45
N PHE A 48 2.15 7.72 -10.08
CA PHE A 48 1.30 6.53 -9.93
C PHE A 48 0.26 6.70 -8.82
N ASN A 49 0.63 7.26 -7.67
CA ASN A 49 -0.32 7.51 -6.57
C ASN A 49 -1.45 8.44 -7.00
N ILE A 50 -1.13 9.51 -7.74
CA ILE A 50 -2.14 10.41 -8.32
C ILE A 50 -3.05 9.64 -9.29
N THR A 51 -2.47 8.86 -10.22
CA THR A 51 -3.27 8.12 -11.20
C THR A 51 -4.15 7.04 -10.56
N ILE A 52 -3.62 6.30 -9.58
CA ILE A 52 -4.38 5.32 -8.78
C ILE A 52 -5.58 6.01 -8.12
N ASN A 53 -5.38 7.17 -7.50
CA ASN A 53 -6.47 7.94 -6.89
C ASN A 53 -7.53 8.36 -7.93
N CYS A 54 -7.11 8.83 -9.12
CA CYS A 54 -8.02 9.13 -10.23
C CYS A 54 -8.84 7.90 -10.63
N CYS A 55 -8.20 6.74 -10.80
CA CYS A 55 -8.88 5.50 -11.18
C CYS A 55 -9.92 5.07 -10.13
N CYS A 56 -9.60 5.20 -8.84
CA CYS A 56 -10.54 4.92 -7.76
C CYS A 56 -11.76 5.85 -7.82
N HIS A 57 -11.59 7.13 -8.15
CA HIS A 57 -12.69 8.08 -8.34
C HIS A 57 -13.52 7.85 -9.61
N SER A 58 -12.94 7.23 -10.64
CA SER A 58 -13.58 6.97 -11.94
C SER A 58 -14.21 5.58 -12.07
N ASN A 59 -14.40 4.84 -10.97
CA ASN A 59 -14.91 3.46 -10.99
C ASN A 59 -14.02 2.48 -11.79
N TRP A 60 -12.70 2.74 -11.85
CA TRP A 60 -11.71 1.93 -12.57
C TRP A 60 -10.76 1.23 -11.59
N ALA A 61 -11.30 0.56 -10.55
CA ALA A 61 -10.46 -0.09 -9.54
C ALA A 61 -9.52 -1.14 -10.16
N ASP A 62 -9.99 -1.93 -11.12
CA ASP A 62 -9.18 -2.98 -11.75
C ASP A 62 -7.93 -2.40 -12.42
N TYR A 63 -8.08 -1.26 -13.10
CA TYR A 63 -6.95 -0.53 -13.68
C TYR A 63 -6.04 0.09 -12.60
N ALA A 64 -6.60 0.54 -11.48
CA ALA A 64 -5.82 1.00 -10.33
C ALA A 64 -4.89 -0.10 -9.78
N PHE A 65 -5.35 -1.36 -9.74
CA PHE A 65 -4.50 -2.50 -9.35
C PHE A 65 -3.41 -2.82 -10.38
N LEU A 66 -3.69 -2.67 -11.68
CA LEU A 66 -2.65 -2.78 -12.72
C LEU A 66 -1.57 -1.71 -12.57
N LEU A 67 -1.94 -0.49 -12.16
CA LEU A 67 -0.99 0.57 -11.85
C LEU A 67 -0.15 0.23 -10.62
N LEU A 68 -0.73 -0.36 -9.57
CA LEU A 68 0.03 -0.87 -8.43
C LEU A 68 1.01 -1.99 -8.84
N ALA A 69 0.61 -2.93 -9.69
CA ALA A 69 1.54 -3.94 -10.20
C ALA A 69 2.70 -3.29 -10.99
N SER A 70 2.39 -2.21 -11.73
CA SER A 70 3.38 -1.45 -12.48
C SER A 70 4.37 -0.69 -11.59
N THR A 71 3.98 -0.26 -10.38
CA THR A 71 4.93 0.35 -9.44
C THR A 71 5.99 -0.65 -9.00
N PHE A 72 5.60 -1.88 -8.64
CA PHE A 72 6.53 -2.94 -8.26
C PHE A 72 7.46 -3.34 -9.41
N LYS A 73 6.93 -3.49 -10.63
CA LYS A 73 7.74 -3.81 -11.82
C LYS A 73 8.82 -2.77 -12.10
N ARG A 74 8.57 -1.51 -11.71
CA ARG A 74 9.50 -0.38 -11.88
C ARG A 74 10.38 -0.13 -10.64
N GLY A 75 10.30 -0.99 -9.62
CA GLY A 75 11.10 -0.88 -8.40
C GLY A 75 10.63 0.20 -7.43
N PHE A 76 9.41 0.72 -7.58
CA PHE A 76 8.84 1.66 -6.62
C PHE A 76 8.18 0.94 -5.45
N VAL A 77 8.32 1.53 -4.26
CA VAL A 77 7.66 1.07 -3.04
C VAL A 77 6.36 1.86 -2.85
N ALA A 78 5.23 1.17 -2.86
CA ALA A 78 3.93 1.76 -2.53
C ALA A 78 3.83 1.97 -1.02
N ASP A 79 3.21 3.08 -0.60
CA ASP A 79 3.05 3.43 0.80
C ASP A 79 1.62 3.13 1.31
N VAL A 80 1.41 3.32 2.62
CA VAL A 80 0.11 3.09 3.26
C VAL A 80 -1.00 3.92 2.61
N ALA A 81 -0.68 5.09 2.05
CA ALA A 81 -1.67 5.94 1.37
C ALA A 81 -2.10 5.33 0.04
N THR A 82 -1.18 4.74 -0.75
CA THR A 82 -1.51 3.99 -1.97
C THR A 82 -2.50 2.86 -1.67
N TYR A 83 -2.18 2.01 -0.69
CA TYR A 83 -3.03 0.88 -0.32
C TYR A 83 -4.39 1.31 0.24
N THR A 84 -4.41 2.33 1.11
CA THR A 84 -5.65 2.91 1.63
C THR A 84 -6.53 3.48 0.53
N THR A 85 -5.92 4.07 -0.51
CA THR A 85 -6.66 4.61 -1.67
C THR A 85 -7.33 3.49 -2.47
N LEU A 86 -6.62 2.39 -2.73
CA LEU A 86 -7.20 1.22 -3.43
C LEU A 86 -8.36 0.59 -2.65
N ILE A 87 -8.20 0.42 -1.34
CA ILE A 87 -9.26 -0.08 -0.45
C ILE A 87 -10.48 0.84 -0.54
N ARG A 88 -10.28 2.16 -0.42
CA ARG A 88 -11.34 3.16 -0.53
C ARG A 88 -12.04 3.08 -1.88
N GLY A 89 -11.27 2.90 -2.97
CA GLY A 89 -11.78 2.66 -4.31
C GLY A 89 -12.74 1.48 -4.33
N LEU A 90 -12.29 0.29 -3.92
CA LEU A 90 -13.14 -0.90 -3.87
C LEU A 90 -14.41 -0.70 -3.04
N VAL A 91 -14.28 -0.09 -1.85
CA VAL A 91 -15.42 0.22 -0.97
C VAL A 91 -16.43 1.16 -1.66
N SER A 92 -15.94 2.21 -2.33
CA SER A 92 -16.80 3.17 -3.03
C SER A 92 -17.54 2.57 -4.23
N GLN A 93 -17.02 1.46 -4.76
CA GLN A 93 -17.58 0.74 -5.91
C GLN A 93 -18.42 -0.47 -5.46
N HIS A 94 -18.80 -0.52 -4.17
CA HIS A 94 -19.57 -1.61 -3.57
C HIS A 94 -18.89 -3.00 -3.65
N LYS A 95 -17.58 -3.05 -3.90
CA LYS A 95 -16.76 -4.28 -3.95
C LYS A 95 -16.19 -4.64 -2.56
N SER A 96 -17.03 -4.63 -1.52
CA SER A 96 -16.57 -4.81 -0.13
C SER A 96 -15.89 -6.16 0.15
N ALA A 97 -16.30 -7.22 -0.55
CA ALA A 97 -15.67 -8.54 -0.41
C ALA A 97 -14.21 -8.54 -0.91
N GLU A 98 -13.96 -7.90 -2.06
CA GLU A 98 -12.62 -7.70 -2.62
C GLU A 98 -11.79 -6.79 -1.71
N ALA A 99 -12.38 -5.71 -1.20
CA ALA A 99 -11.70 -4.80 -0.26
C ALA A 99 -11.24 -5.54 1.00
N ARG A 100 -12.08 -6.42 1.55
CA ARG A 100 -11.75 -7.24 2.71
C ARG A 100 -10.63 -8.23 2.40
N LEU A 101 -10.71 -8.96 1.30
CA LEU A 101 -9.66 -9.89 0.90
C LEU A 101 -8.32 -9.16 0.71
N PHE A 102 -8.34 -8.01 0.05
CA PHE A 102 -7.15 -7.20 -0.17
C PHE A 102 -6.55 -6.69 1.15
N PHE A 103 -7.39 -6.19 2.06
CA PHE A 103 -6.95 -5.77 3.39
C PHE A 103 -6.36 -6.92 4.21
N THR A 104 -7.01 -8.08 4.24
CA THR A 104 -6.47 -9.27 4.93
C THR A 104 -5.10 -9.69 4.39
N ASN A 105 -4.92 -9.65 3.07
CA ASN A 105 -3.63 -9.95 2.44
C ASN A 105 -2.57 -8.90 2.79
N LEU A 106 -2.94 -7.62 2.85
CA LEU A 106 -2.05 -6.53 3.25
C LEU A 106 -1.37 -6.82 4.59
N ILE A 107 -2.17 -7.25 5.57
CA ILE A 107 -1.73 -7.61 6.92
C ILE A 107 -0.95 -8.92 6.91
N LYS A 108 -1.54 -9.98 6.34
CA LYS A 108 -0.95 -11.32 6.34
C LYS A 108 0.46 -11.34 5.76
N PHE A 109 0.68 -10.58 4.69
CA PHE A 109 1.98 -10.51 4.01
C PHE A 109 2.83 -9.32 4.45
N ARG A 110 2.41 -8.56 5.48
CA ARG A 110 3.10 -7.38 6.02
C ARG A 110 3.60 -6.43 4.93
N GLN A 111 2.77 -6.18 3.92
CA GLN A 111 3.16 -5.32 2.79
C GLN A 111 3.36 -3.88 3.25
N VAL A 112 2.50 -3.41 4.17
CA VAL A 112 2.61 -2.12 4.84
C VAL A 112 1.82 -2.18 6.14
N GLN A 113 2.23 -1.44 7.17
CA GLN A 113 1.44 -1.28 8.39
C GLN A 113 0.19 -0.43 8.10
N PRO A 114 -1.04 -0.96 8.24
CA PRO A 114 -2.24 -0.16 8.10
C PRO A 114 -2.32 0.89 9.22
N ASN A 115 -2.84 2.07 8.90
CA ASN A 115 -3.06 3.12 9.90
C ASN A 115 -4.55 3.29 10.21
N VAL A 116 -4.86 4.19 11.16
CA VAL A 116 -6.24 4.48 11.58
C VAL A 116 -7.15 4.82 10.40
N VAL A 117 -6.64 5.52 9.38
CA VAL A 117 -7.42 5.85 8.17
C VAL A 117 -7.75 4.60 7.36
N THR A 118 -6.80 3.67 7.23
CA THR A 118 -7.03 2.39 6.56
C THR A 118 -8.12 1.58 7.26
N PHE A 119 -8.04 1.43 8.58
CA PHE A 119 -9.05 0.73 9.38
C PHE A 119 -10.43 1.38 9.29
N ASN A 120 -10.50 2.71 9.45
CA ASN A 120 -11.75 3.46 9.34
C ASN A 120 -12.39 3.30 7.96
N THR A 121 -11.58 3.26 6.90
CA THR A 121 -12.07 3.02 5.53
C THR A 121 -12.71 1.64 5.40
N MET A 122 -12.09 0.61 5.97
CA MET A 122 -12.65 -0.74 5.98
C MET A 122 -13.95 -0.84 6.78
N ILE A 123 -13.99 -0.27 7.99
CA ILE A 123 -15.18 -0.26 8.84
C ILE A 123 -16.34 0.43 8.11
N ASN A 124 -16.09 1.61 7.55
CA ASN A 124 -17.11 2.35 6.79
C ASN A 124 -17.65 1.54 5.61
N GLY A 125 -16.78 0.82 4.89
CA GLY A 125 -17.20 -0.05 3.79
C GLY A 125 -18.08 -1.22 4.24
N LEU A 126 -17.72 -1.86 5.35
CA LEU A 126 -18.48 -2.98 5.92
C LEU A 126 -19.85 -2.53 6.44
N CYS A 127 -19.92 -1.38 7.11
CA CYS A 127 -21.19 -0.80 7.56
C CYS A 127 -22.13 -0.48 6.38
N LYS A 128 -21.58 0.03 5.27
CA LYS A 128 -22.35 0.33 4.05
C LYS A 128 -22.86 -0.90 3.31
N THR A 129 -22.30 -2.08 3.56
CA THR A 129 -22.74 -3.32 2.91
C THR A 129 -23.82 -4.09 3.69
N LEU A 130 -24.33 -3.53 4.80
CA LEU A 130 -25.54 -3.95 5.53
C LEU A 130 -25.82 -5.47 5.52
N VAL A 131 -24.87 -6.34 5.93
CA VAL A 131 -25.23 -7.72 6.30
C VAL A 131 -24.43 -8.31 7.47
N LYS A 132 -23.20 -7.88 7.82
CA LYS A 132 -22.44 -8.59 8.89
C LYS A 132 -21.52 -7.71 9.74
N VAL A 133 -22.10 -6.88 10.60
CA VAL A 133 -21.33 -6.16 11.64
C VAL A 133 -20.73 -7.14 12.66
N GLU A 134 -21.39 -8.28 12.91
CA GLU A 134 -20.91 -9.33 13.83
C GLU A 134 -19.67 -10.10 13.34
N GLU A 135 -19.38 -10.16 12.03
CA GLU A 135 -18.17 -10.82 11.50
C GLU A 135 -16.99 -9.84 11.27
N ALA A 136 -17.27 -8.54 11.16
CA ALA A 136 -16.26 -7.51 10.89
C ALA A 136 -15.32 -7.29 12.09
N MET A 137 -15.88 -7.28 13.30
CA MET A 137 -15.15 -7.00 14.53
C MET A 137 -14.17 -8.13 14.90
N PRO A 138 -14.55 -9.42 14.85
CA PRO A 138 -13.62 -10.51 15.12
C PRO A 138 -12.47 -10.62 14.11
N ALA A 139 -12.72 -10.29 12.83
CA ALA A 139 -11.66 -10.31 11.80
C ALA A 139 -10.60 -9.21 12.05
N MET A 140 -11.03 -8.00 12.44
CA MET A 140 -10.12 -6.93 12.84
C MET A 140 -9.40 -7.23 14.16
N LEU A 141 -10.12 -7.79 15.15
CA LEU A 141 -9.51 -8.15 16.43
C LEU A 141 -8.47 -9.27 16.28
N LYS A 142 -8.73 -10.27 15.42
CA LYS A 142 -7.75 -11.32 15.11
C LYS A 142 -6.48 -10.78 14.44
N VAL A 143 -6.63 -9.75 13.60
CA VAL A 143 -5.49 -9.06 13.00
C VAL A 143 -4.64 -8.36 14.05
N THR A 144 -5.27 -7.58 14.94
CA THR A 144 -4.53 -6.87 16.00
C THR A 144 -3.90 -7.84 17.00
N LEU A 145 -4.58 -8.95 17.32
CA LEU A 145 -4.03 -10.00 18.19
C LEU A 145 -2.85 -10.72 17.53
N ALA A 146 -2.91 -11.01 16.23
CA ALA A 146 -1.80 -11.64 15.50
C ALA A 146 -0.57 -10.70 15.38
N ASP A 147 -0.77 -9.39 15.25
CA ASP A 147 0.31 -8.41 15.29
C ASP A 147 0.97 -8.41 16.69
N ILE A 148 0.17 -8.38 17.76
CA ILE A 148 0.67 -8.45 19.15
C ILE A 148 1.42 -9.77 19.42
N GLU A 149 0.85 -10.93 19.04
CA GLU A 149 1.49 -12.24 19.22
C GLU A 149 2.82 -12.36 18.48
N SER A 150 2.92 -11.73 17.31
CA SER A 150 4.16 -11.73 16.53
C SER A 150 5.27 -10.86 17.14
N ASP A 151 4.90 -9.73 17.75
CA ASP A 151 5.85 -8.84 18.41
C ASP A 151 6.35 -9.45 19.72
N VAL A 152 5.48 -10.18 20.45
CA VAL A 152 5.85 -10.96 21.64
C VAL A 152 6.83 -12.09 21.27
N ASN A 153 6.50 -12.90 20.25
CA ASN A 153 7.40 -13.99 19.81
C ASN A 153 8.73 -13.50 19.22
N ALA A 154 8.77 -12.31 18.62
CA ALA A 154 10.02 -11.72 18.14
C ALA A 154 10.93 -11.28 19.31
N GLY A 155 10.35 -10.78 20.41
CA GLY A 155 11.07 -10.43 21.64
C GLY A 155 11.65 -11.64 22.38
N ASP A 156 10.87 -12.71 22.50
CA ASP A 156 11.30 -13.94 23.18
C ASP A 156 12.44 -14.65 22.43
N ASN A 157 12.35 -14.72 21.10
CA ASN A 157 13.44 -15.26 20.26
C ASN A 157 14.73 -14.43 20.30
N ALA A 158 14.64 -13.13 20.58
CA ALA A 158 15.81 -12.26 20.74
C ALA A 158 16.51 -12.47 22.09
N LEU A 159 15.74 -12.74 23.16
CA LEU A 159 16.29 -13.07 24.48
C LEU A 159 16.99 -14.45 24.50
N GLU A 160 16.43 -15.45 23.84
CA GLU A 160 17.03 -16.79 23.77
C GLU A 160 18.33 -16.81 22.95
N ARG A 161 18.41 -16.02 21.87
CA ARG A 161 19.64 -15.88 21.07
C ARG A 161 20.75 -15.16 21.81
N GLY A 162 20.42 -14.15 22.63
CA GLY A 162 21.39 -13.48 23.51
C GLY A 162 22.01 -14.43 24.55
N ASN A 163 21.18 -15.29 25.17
CA ASN A 163 21.64 -16.26 26.17
C ASN A 163 22.49 -17.40 25.56
N HIS A 164 22.29 -17.78 24.30
CA HIS A 164 23.12 -18.78 23.63
C HIS A 164 24.49 -18.24 23.20
N GLU A 165 24.59 -16.95 22.81
CA GLU A 165 25.87 -16.33 22.44
C GLU A 165 26.74 -15.99 23.66
N GLU A 166 26.13 -15.64 24.81
CA GLU A 166 26.86 -15.36 26.04
C GLU A 166 27.43 -16.63 26.70
N ASN A 167 26.71 -17.76 26.61
CA ASN A 167 27.20 -19.07 27.08
C ASN A 167 28.39 -19.60 26.28
N HIS A 168 28.49 -19.26 24.98
CA HIS A 168 29.64 -19.67 24.15
C HIS A 168 30.89 -18.81 24.35
N ARG A 169 30.79 -17.61 24.95
CA ARG A 169 31.95 -16.75 25.28
C ARG A 169 32.58 -17.05 26.64
N LEU A 170 31.87 -17.74 27.53
CA LEU A 170 32.36 -18.09 28.87
C LEU A 170 33.16 -19.41 28.92
N HIS A 171 33.18 -20.20 27.84
CA HIS A 171 34.12 -21.33 27.67
C HIS A 171 35.32 -20.89 26.81
N GLY A 172 36.13 -19.97 27.33
CA GLY A 172 37.48 -19.74 26.83
C GLY A 172 38.35 -20.98 27.09
N PRO A 173 39.31 -21.32 26.20
CA PRO A 173 40.12 -22.52 26.36
C PRO A 173 40.94 -22.41 27.66
N GLY A 174 40.61 -23.28 28.61
CA GLY A 174 41.38 -23.49 29.82
C GLY A 174 42.83 -23.81 29.44
N ARG A 175 43.74 -22.97 29.94
CA ARG A 175 45.18 -23.23 29.91
C ARG A 175 45.43 -24.55 30.64
N ASN A 176 45.90 -25.56 29.92
CA ASN A 176 46.59 -26.70 30.51
C ASN A 176 48.00 -26.72 29.95
N LEU A 177 48.94 -26.46 30.87
CA LEU A 177 50.35 -26.87 30.97
C LEU A 177 51.13 -27.13 29.67
#